data_AF-A0A6G1KFX1-F1
#
_entry.id   AF-A0A6G1KFX1-F1
#
_cell.length_a   1.000
_cell.length_b   1.000
_cell.length_c   1.000
_cell.angle_alpha   90.00
_cell.angle_beta   90.00
_cell.angle_gamma   90.00
#
_symmetry.space_group_name_H-M   'P 1'
#
loop_
_entity.id
_entity.type
_entity.pdbx_description
1 polymer ?
#
loop_
_entity_poly.entity_id
_entity_poly.type
_entity_poly.pdbx_seq_one_letter_code
_entity_poly.pdbx_strand_id
1 'polypeptide(L)'
;MLEGELYIDVGDKRILLTPSDDELEIPAWYGNRAIPLPPSEDRKYTKFLLSAPGADGPYMLDAIFYENYYRYMDQVLAPGGEGISVVQVLCMFDAGGSCLALPKSIPFSMILSKAMTVIIGRWLGSILGYQPYCKEWTTEWETAKKRMSTSIFQKRFARG
;
A
#
# COMPACT_ATOMS: atom_id res chain seq x y z
N MET A 1 4.43 19.26 0.56
CA MET A 1 5.25 19.15 -0.67
C MET A 1 6.63 19.76 -0.41
N LEU A 2 7.74 19.30 -1.01
CA LEU A 2 9.08 19.87 -0.76
C LEU A 2 9.65 20.67 -1.94
N GLU A 3 9.54 20.16 -3.17
CA GLU A 3 10.10 20.82 -4.37
C GLU A 3 9.31 20.42 -5.63
N GLY A 4 8.86 21.41 -6.41
CA GLY A 4 8.11 21.18 -7.64
C GLY A 4 6.60 21.05 -7.39
N GLU A 5 5.91 20.42 -8.33
CA GLU A 5 4.45 20.29 -8.34
C GLU A 5 4.04 18.82 -8.54
N LEU A 6 2.91 18.43 -7.97
CA LEU A 6 2.39 17.06 -8.02
C LEU A 6 0.87 17.06 -8.11
N TYR A 7 0.29 16.38 -9.10
CA TYR A 7 -1.14 16.10 -9.06
C TYR A 7 -1.40 14.87 -8.20
N ILE A 8 -2.32 14.97 -7.26
CA ILE A 8 -2.87 13.84 -6.51
C ILE A 8 -4.34 13.68 -6.91
N ASP A 9 -4.67 12.52 -7.47
CA ASP A 9 -6.07 12.10 -7.59
C ASP A 9 -6.48 11.47 -6.25
N VAL A 10 -7.58 11.93 -5.63
CA VAL A 10 -8.21 11.33 -4.45
C VAL A 10 -9.69 11.08 -4.77
N GLY A 11 -10.04 9.82 -5.02
CA GLY A 11 -11.36 9.44 -5.54
C GLY A 11 -11.65 10.09 -6.90
N ASP A 12 -12.60 11.02 -6.94
CA ASP A 12 -12.99 11.76 -8.14
C ASP A 12 -12.39 13.16 -8.23
N LYS A 13 -11.63 13.59 -7.21
CA LYS A 13 -11.00 14.90 -7.18
C LYS A 13 -9.55 14.81 -7.64
N ARG A 14 -9.14 15.73 -8.51
CA ARG A 14 -7.73 15.98 -8.83
C ARG A 14 -7.27 17.24 -8.12
N ILE A 15 -6.21 17.12 -7.34
CA ILE A 15 -5.67 18.20 -6.50
C ILE A 15 -4.23 18.46 -6.97
N LEU A 16 -3.88 19.72 -7.25
CA LEU A 16 -2.50 20.11 -7.48
C LEU A 16 -1.87 20.46 -6.13
N LEU A 17 -0.77 19.80 -5.79
CA LEU A 17 0.06 20.12 -4.63
C LEU A 17 1.32 20.84 -5.06
N THR A 18 1.62 21.92 -4.36
CA THR A 18 2.75 22.84 -4.53
C THR A 18 3.46 23.01 -3.18
N PRO A 19 4.68 23.57 -3.12
CA PRO A 19 5.40 23.78 -1.86
C PRO A 19 4.70 24.73 -0.88
N SER A 20 3.75 25.55 -1.35
CA SER A 20 2.92 26.41 -0.51
C SER A 20 1.72 25.71 0.11
N ASP A 21 1.37 24.50 -0.34
CA ASP A 21 0.28 23.72 0.22
C ASP A 21 0.72 22.97 1.47
N ASP A 22 -0.20 22.89 2.44
CA ASP A 22 -0.03 22.11 3.66
C ASP A 22 -0.20 20.59 3.40
N GLU A 23 -0.19 19.78 4.45
CA GLU A 23 -0.39 18.33 4.37
C GLU A 23 -1.78 17.97 3.78
N LEU A 24 -1.78 17.08 2.78
CA LEU A 24 -2.99 16.50 2.21
C LEU A 24 -3.28 15.15 2.87
N GLU A 25 -4.28 15.10 3.73
CA GLU A 25 -4.75 13.85 4.32
C GLU A 25 -5.55 13.01 3.29
N ILE A 26 -5.17 11.75 3.13
CA ILE A 26 -5.88 10.79 2.28
C ILE A 26 -6.65 9.81 3.19
N PRO A 27 -8.00 9.77 3.12
CA PRO A 27 -8.77 8.85 3.95
C PRO A 27 -8.44 7.39 3.66
N ALA A 28 -8.55 6.55 4.68
CA ALA A 28 -8.37 5.10 4.52
C ALA A 28 -9.32 4.54 3.45
N TRP A 29 -8.82 3.57 2.67
CA TRP A 29 -9.56 2.90 1.59
C TRP A 29 -10.10 3.83 0.48
N TYR A 30 -9.52 5.01 0.30
CA TYR A 30 -9.75 5.84 -0.88
C TYR A 30 -8.70 5.54 -1.95
N GLY A 31 -9.17 5.31 -3.18
CA GLY A 31 -8.30 5.24 -4.34
C GLY A 31 -7.58 6.57 -4.49
N ASN A 32 -6.24 6.52 -4.45
CA ASN A 32 -5.40 7.67 -4.64
C ASN A 32 -4.31 7.37 -5.66
N ARG A 33 -3.86 8.41 -6.36
CA ARG A 33 -2.79 8.30 -7.35
C ARG A 33 -1.98 9.58 -7.38
N ALA A 34 -0.68 9.45 -7.12
CA ALA A 34 0.27 10.50 -7.38
C ALA A 34 0.65 10.51 -8.87
N ILE A 35 0.57 11.69 -9.49
CA ILE A 35 0.84 11.92 -10.91
C ILE A 35 1.86 13.06 -10.98
N PRO A 36 3.15 12.75 -11.23
CA PRO A 36 4.14 13.80 -11.42
C PRO A 36 3.82 14.59 -12.69
N LEU A 37 4.12 15.89 -12.68
CA LEU A 37 4.09 16.67 -13.91
C LEU A 37 5.23 16.23 -14.84
N PRO A 38 5.06 16.37 -16.17
CA PRO A 38 6.14 16.07 -17.11
C PRO A 38 7.40 16.88 -16.75
N PRO A 39 8.60 16.26 -16.81
CA PRO A 39 9.83 16.99 -16.56
C PRO A 39 10.01 18.10 -17.61
N SER A 40 10.54 19.24 -17.18
CA SER A 40 10.93 20.37 -18.04
C SER A 40 12.36 20.79 -17.74
N GLU A 41 12.97 21.65 -18.57
CA GLU A 41 14.35 22.12 -18.33
C GLU A 41 14.51 22.76 -16.93
N ASP A 42 13.50 23.53 -16.51
CA ASP A 42 13.43 24.17 -15.20
C ASP A 42 12.94 23.25 -14.06
N ARG A 43 12.45 22.04 -14.38
CA ARG A 43 11.76 21.16 -13.44
C ARG A 43 12.18 19.72 -13.64
N LYS A 44 13.35 19.40 -13.09
CA LYS A 44 13.97 18.07 -13.20
C LYS A 44 13.45 17.08 -12.17
N TYR A 45 12.97 17.55 -11.01
CA TYR A 45 12.58 16.70 -9.89
C TYR A 45 11.27 17.18 -9.25
N THR A 46 10.51 16.23 -8.74
CA THR A 46 9.39 16.45 -7.81
C THR A 46 9.76 15.74 -6.50
N LYS A 47 9.86 16.50 -5.40
CA LYS A 47 10.15 15.95 -4.07
C LYS A 47 8.98 16.20 -3.15
N PHE A 48 8.46 15.14 -2.55
CA PHE A 48 7.37 15.21 -1.58
C PHE A 48 7.62 14.24 -0.42
N LEU A 49 7.05 14.55 0.73
CA LEU A 49 7.01 13.63 1.86
C LEU A 49 5.75 12.80 1.76
N LEU A 50 5.90 11.50 1.95
CA LEU A 50 4.79 10.58 2.17
C LEU A 50 4.81 10.23 3.65
N SER A 51 3.86 10.79 4.39
CA SER A 51 3.65 10.53 5.81
C SER A 51 2.53 9.50 5.98
N ALA A 52 2.63 8.71 7.05
CA ALA A 52 1.53 7.93 7.58
C ALA A 52 1.40 8.30 9.07
N PRO A 53 0.17 8.32 9.62
CA PRO A 53 -0.01 8.53 11.05
C PRO A 53 0.81 7.50 11.85
N GLY A 54 1.26 7.91 13.04
CA GLY A 54 1.93 7.00 13.98
C GLY A 54 1.08 5.76 14.22
N ALA A 55 1.73 4.60 14.37
CA ALA A 55 1.07 3.31 14.31
C ALA A 55 -0.02 3.11 15.38
N ASP A 56 -1.29 3.40 15.07
CA ASP A 56 -2.43 3.08 15.92
C ASP A 56 -3.46 2.19 15.18
N GLY A 57 -3.40 0.88 15.45
CA GLY A 57 -4.34 -0.11 14.90
C GLY A 57 -3.74 -1.30 14.14
N PRO A 58 -4.60 -2.23 13.69
CA PRO A 58 -4.18 -3.47 13.04
C PRO A 58 -3.83 -3.33 11.55
N TYR A 59 -4.28 -2.26 10.87
CA TYR A 59 -4.14 -2.08 9.42
C TYR A 59 -3.60 -0.70 9.08
N MET A 60 -2.37 -0.60 8.57
CA MET A 60 -1.73 0.69 8.28
C MET A 60 -0.67 0.63 7.20
N LEU A 61 -0.60 1.69 6.39
CA LEU A 61 0.47 1.99 5.46
C LEU A 61 1.65 2.64 6.19
N ASP A 62 2.27 1.93 7.12
CA ASP A 62 3.41 2.42 7.90
C ASP A 62 4.75 1.86 7.41
N ALA A 63 5.83 2.13 8.15
CA ALA A 63 7.17 1.65 7.81
C ALA A 63 7.22 0.14 7.58
N ILE A 64 6.54 -0.66 8.42
CA ILE A 64 6.49 -2.12 8.29
C ILE A 64 5.84 -2.53 6.97
N PHE A 65 4.73 -1.88 6.58
CA PHE A 65 4.11 -2.12 5.28
C PHE A 65 5.08 -1.81 4.13
N TYR A 66 5.70 -0.62 4.14
CA TYR A 66 6.57 -0.19 3.05
C TYR A 66 7.83 -1.05 2.92
N GLU A 67 8.46 -1.42 4.05
CA GLU A 67 9.59 -2.35 4.08
C GLU A 67 9.26 -3.64 3.35
N ASN A 68 8.14 -4.28 3.72
CA ASN A 68 7.74 -5.55 3.11
C ASN A 68 7.33 -5.38 1.64
N TYR A 69 6.55 -4.36 1.33
CA TYR A 69 6.04 -4.13 -0.02
C TYR A 69 7.16 -3.83 -1.01
N TYR A 70 8.10 -2.94 -0.67
CA TYR A 70 9.20 -2.61 -1.56
C TYR A 70 10.22 -3.75 -1.67
N ARG A 71 10.50 -4.47 -0.59
CA ARG A 71 11.34 -5.69 -0.67
C ARG A 71 10.73 -6.75 -1.57
N TYR A 72 9.41 -6.95 -1.49
CA TYR A 72 8.69 -7.83 -2.39
C TYR A 72 8.80 -7.36 -3.85
N MET A 73 8.53 -6.07 -4.12
CA MET A 73 8.62 -5.51 -5.46
C MET A 73 10.02 -5.63 -6.06
N ASP A 74 11.07 -5.34 -5.28
CA ASP A 74 12.46 -5.51 -5.70
C ASP A 74 12.74 -6.95 -6.13
N GLN A 75 12.29 -7.95 -5.37
CA GLN A 75 12.53 -9.36 -5.69
C GLN A 75 11.79 -9.81 -6.95
N VAL A 76 10.51 -9.44 -7.11
CA VAL A 76 9.70 -9.93 -8.24
C VAL A 76 9.95 -9.18 -9.54
N LEU A 77 10.47 -7.94 -9.47
CA LEU A 77 10.82 -7.13 -10.63
C LEU A 77 12.31 -7.20 -11.01
N ALA A 78 13.15 -7.80 -10.17
CA ALA A 78 14.55 -8.04 -10.50
C ALA A 78 14.68 -8.91 -11.77
N PRO A 79 15.79 -8.78 -12.53
CA PRO A 79 16.07 -9.67 -13.65
C PRO A 79 16.03 -11.14 -13.23
N GLY A 80 15.13 -11.92 -13.83
CA GLY A 80 14.91 -13.34 -13.48
C GLY A 80 13.95 -13.59 -12.32
N GLY A 81 13.29 -12.55 -11.79
CA GLY A 81 12.22 -12.69 -10.79
C GLY A 81 10.98 -13.38 -11.34
N GLU A 82 10.18 -13.97 -10.45
CA GLU A 82 8.99 -14.76 -10.79
C GLU A 82 7.79 -13.90 -11.27
N GLY A 83 7.91 -12.58 -11.22
CA GLY A 83 6.84 -11.64 -11.54
C GLY A 83 5.86 -11.41 -10.38
N ILE A 84 5.00 -10.40 -10.55
CA ILE A 84 4.08 -9.97 -9.49
C ILE A 84 2.93 -10.99 -9.32
N SER A 85 2.80 -11.52 -8.11
CA SER A 85 1.64 -12.29 -7.65
C SER A 85 0.57 -11.35 -7.11
N VAL A 86 -0.58 -11.30 -7.80
CA VAL A 86 -1.73 -10.48 -7.38
C VAL A 86 -2.22 -10.87 -5.98
N VAL A 87 -2.17 -12.16 -5.63
CA VAL A 87 -2.61 -12.64 -4.31
C VAL A 87 -1.70 -12.09 -3.20
N GLN A 88 -0.38 -12.08 -3.42
CA GLN A 88 0.58 -11.51 -2.46
C GLN A 88 0.37 -9.99 -2.32
N VAL A 89 0.19 -9.28 -3.43
CA VAL A 89 -0.09 -7.83 -3.40
C VAL A 89 -1.36 -7.54 -2.63
N LEU A 90 -2.44 -8.27 -2.88
CA LEU A 90 -3.70 -8.10 -2.13
C LEU A 90 -3.53 -8.45 -0.65
N CYS A 91 -2.73 -9.47 -0.31
CA CYS A 91 -2.44 -9.83 1.08
C CYS A 91 -1.71 -8.71 1.82
N MET A 92 -0.69 -8.10 1.20
CA MET A 92 0.03 -6.96 1.76
C MET A 92 -0.87 -5.71 1.85
N PHE A 93 -1.63 -5.41 0.80
CA PHE A 93 -2.51 -4.23 0.76
C PHE A 93 -3.60 -4.30 1.81
N ASP A 94 -4.18 -5.48 2.03
CA ASP A 94 -5.13 -5.73 3.10
C ASP A 94 -4.55 -5.39 4.48
N ALA A 95 -3.31 -5.83 4.75
CA ALA A 95 -2.61 -5.51 5.99
C ALA A 95 -2.24 -4.02 6.12
N GLY A 96 -2.09 -3.33 4.99
CA GLY A 96 -1.92 -1.88 4.91
C GLY A 96 -3.22 -1.09 5.07
N GLY A 97 -4.39 -1.73 5.12
CA GLY A 97 -5.68 -1.02 5.09
C GLY A 97 -5.95 -0.34 3.73
N SER A 98 -5.38 -0.90 2.66
CA SER A 98 -5.45 -0.40 1.29
C SER A 98 -5.99 -1.48 0.35
N CYS A 99 -6.32 -1.11 -0.88
CA CYS A 99 -6.80 -2.04 -1.89
C CYS A 99 -6.37 -1.62 -3.30
N LEU A 100 -6.28 -2.57 -4.23
CA LEU A 100 -6.14 -2.24 -5.65
C LEU A 100 -7.47 -1.69 -6.18
N ALA A 101 -7.48 -0.41 -6.55
CA ALA A 101 -8.67 0.24 -7.08
C ALA A 101 -9.03 -0.32 -8.46
N LEU A 102 -10.21 -0.95 -8.56
CA LEU A 102 -10.77 -1.39 -9.82
C LEU A 102 -11.15 -0.21 -10.73
N PRO A 103 -11.20 -0.41 -12.07
CA PRO A 103 -11.60 0.63 -13.00
C PRO A 103 -12.94 1.27 -12.65
N LYS A 104 -13.05 2.60 -12.83
CA LYS A 104 -14.28 3.37 -12.57
C LYS A 104 -15.47 2.94 -13.45
N SER A 105 -15.23 2.22 -14.54
CA SER A 105 -16.28 1.63 -15.38
C SER A 105 -17.05 0.51 -14.69
N ILE A 106 -16.53 -0.09 -13.63
CA ILE A 106 -17.20 -1.14 -12.87
C ILE A 106 -18.09 -0.50 -11.79
N PRO A 107 -19.40 -0.82 -11.73
CA PRO A 107 -20.27 -0.29 -10.70
C PRO A 107 -19.82 -0.79 -9.31
N PHE A 108 -19.84 0.08 -8.30
CA PHE A 108 -19.37 -0.22 -6.94
C PHE A 108 -17.90 -0.71 -6.88
N SER A 109 -17.07 -0.28 -7.83
CA SER A 109 -15.67 -0.70 -7.99
C SER A 109 -14.88 -0.72 -6.68
N MET A 110 -15.00 0.33 -5.85
CA MET A 110 -14.28 0.38 -4.57
C MET A 110 -14.80 -0.62 -3.53
N ILE A 111 -16.09 -0.92 -3.50
CA ILE A 111 -16.65 -1.95 -2.61
C ILE A 111 -16.11 -3.32 -3.03
N LEU A 112 -16.14 -3.60 -4.34
CA LEU A 112 -15.57 -4.82 -4.92
C LEU A 112 -14.06 -4.92 -4.66
N SER A 113 -13.33 -3.82 -4.79
CA SER A 113 -11.88 -3.76 -4.53
C SER A 113 -11.56 -4.14 -3.08
N LYS A 114 -12.30 -3.59 -2.11
CA LYS A 114 -12.16 -3.92 -0.69
C LYS A 114 -12.50 -5.38 -0.42
N ALA A 115 -13.64 -5.85 -0.94
CA ALA A 115 -14.07 -7.24 -0.77
C ALA A 115 -13.06 -8.23 -1.36
N MET A 116 -12.56 -7.95 -2.57
CA MET A 116 -11.53 -8.76 -3.23
C MET A 116 -10.23 -8.79 -2.43
N THR A 117 -9.82 -7.66 -1.88
CA THR A 117 -8.60 -7.56 -1.06
C THR A 117 -8.70 -8.42 0.21
N VAL A 118 -9.85 -8.40 0.89
CA VAL A 118 -10.09 -9.25 2.07
C VAL A 118 -10.21 -10.73 1.69
N ILE A 119 -11.06 -11.07 0.71
CA ILE A 119 -11.35 -12.46 0.36
C ILE A 119 -10.14 -13.14 -0.28
N ILE A 120 -9.52 -12.50 -1.27
CA ILE A 120 -8.40 -13.08 -2.00
C ILE A 120 -7.10 -12.89 -1.23
N GLY A 121 -6.82 -11.68 -0.76
CA GLY A 121 -5.57 -11.38 -0.05
C GLY A 121 -5.52 -12.03 1.32
N ARG A 122 -6.47 -11.70 2.20
CA ARG A 122 -6.45 -12.21 3.58
C ARG A 122 -6.84 -13.67 3.67
N TRP A 123 -7.97 -14.09 3.11
CA TRP A 123 -8.46 -15.46 3.36
C TRP A 123 -7.77 -16.50 2.48
N LEU A 124 -7.91 -16.39 1.15
CA LEU A 124 -7.30 -17.34 0.22
C LEU A 124 -5.78 -17.27 0.26
N GLY A 125 -5.22 -16.06 0.26
CA GLY A 125 -3.78 -15.83 0.35
C GLY A 125 -3.19 -16.48 1.59
N SER A 126 -3.78 -16.23 2.76
CA SER A 126 -3.30 -16.87 3.99
C SER A 126 -3.40 -18.39 3.93
N ILE A 127 -4.46 -18.98 3.36
CA ILE A 127 -4.57 -20.44 3.21
C ILE A 127 -3.43 -20.98 2.34
N LEU A 128 -3.15 -20.32 1.21
CA LEU A 128 -2.10 -20.67 0.27
C LEU A 128 -0.67 -20.40 0.77
N GLY A 129 -0.52 -19.77 1.94
CA GLY A 129 0.78 -19.51 2.56
C GLY A 129 1.33 -18.10 2.33
N TYR A 130 0.59 -17.23 1.63
CA TYR A 130 0.95 -15.83 1.50
C TYR A 130 0.74 -15.10 2.84
N GLN A 131 1.77 -14.38 3.28
CA GLN A 131 1.75 -13.59 4.49
C GLN A 131 2.04 -12.12 4.18
N PRO A 132 1.45 -11.17 4.93
CA PRO A 132 1.65 -9.75 4.66
C PRO A 132 3.03 -9.24 5.09
N TYR A 133 3.63 -9.85 6.10
CA TYR A 133 4.90 -9.43 6.69
C TYR A 133 5.87 -10.62 6.80
N CYS A 134 7.11 -10.42 6.36
CA CYS A 134 8.20 -11.37 6.43
C CYS A 134 9.25 -10.87 7.43
N LYS A 135 9.76 -11.77 8.26
CA LYS A 135 10.70 -11.44 9.34
C LYS A 135 12.00 -10.85 8.82
N GLU A 136 12.44 -11.30 7.65
CA GLU A 136 13.69 -10.88 7.02
C GLU A 136 13.63 -9.45 6.48
N TRP A 137 12.42 -8.92 6.27
CA TRP A 137 12.19 -7.59 5.70
C TRP A 137 11.75 -6.57 6.74
N THR A 138 11.28 -7.03 7.90
CA THR A 138 10.58 -6.20 8.88
C THR A 138 11.50 -5.80 10.02
N THR A 139 11.72 -4.51 10.20
CA THR A 139 12.49 -3.97 11.33
C THR A 139 11.77 -4.20 12.67
N GLU A 140 10.47 -3.90 12.72
CA GLU A 140 9.63 -4.04 13.91
C GLU A 140 8.79 -5.34 13.92
N TRP A 141 9.47 -6.48 14.02
CA TRP A 141 8.80 -7.79 13.89
C TRP A 141 7.72 -8.05 14.95
N GLU A 142 7.90 -7.57 16.18
CA GLU A 142 6.89 -7.75 17.24
C GLU A 142 5.57 -7.04 16.91
N THR A 143 5.64 -5.84 16.33
CA THR A 143 4.47 -5.10 15.86
C THR A 143 3.77 -5.87 14.73
N ALA A 144 4.53 -6.41 13.77
CA ALA A 144 3.98 -7.23 12.68
C ALA A 144 3.29 -8.51 13.19
N LYS A 145 3.90 -9.23 14.14
CA LYS A 145 3.29 -10.41 14.79
C LYS A 145 1.98 -10.04 15.50
N LYS A 146 1.98 -8.95 16.26
CA LYS A 146 0.77 -8.47 16.95
C LYS A 146 -0.36 -8.23 15.95
N ARG A 147 -0.09 -7.57 14.82
CA ARG A 147 -1.08 -7.35 13.75
C ARG A 147 -1.58 -8.64 13.13
N MET A 148 -0.69 -9.54 12.73
CA MET A 148 -1.09 -10.84 12.16
C MET A 148 -1.90 -11.69 13.15
N SER A 149 -1.66 -11.54 14.45
CA SER A 149 -2.38 -12.28 15.49
C SER A 149 -3.86 -11.91 15.65
N THR A 150 -4.28 -10.73 15.15
CA THR A 150 -5.68 -10.28 15.23
C THR A 150 -6.59 -10.99 14.23
N SER A 151 -6.01 -11.56 13.16
CA SER A 151 -6.73 -12.27 12.10
C SER A 151 -6.61 -13.78 12.28
N ILE A 152 -7.73 -14.50 12.29
CA ILE A 152 -7.76 -15.97 12.41
C ILE A 152 -6.94 -16.65 11.30
N PHE A 153 -6.95 -16.08 10.09
CA PHE A 153 -6.26 -16.61 8.92
C PHE A 153 -4.74 -16.39 8.98
N GLN A 154 -4.30 -15.27 9.56
CA GLN A 154 -2.88 -14.87 9.59
C GLN A 154 -2.17 -15.21 10.90
N LYS A 155 -2.91 -15.53 11.97
CA LYS A 155 -2.34 -15.81 13.31
C LYS A 155 -1.32 -16.95 13.33
N ARG A 156 -1.36 -17.86 12.35
CA ARG A 156 -0.35 -18.91 12.19
C ARG A 156 1.06 -18.37 11.89
N PHE A 157 1.13 -17.28 11.13
CA PHE A 157 2.40 -16.63 10.75
C PHE A 157 3.02 -15.85 11.91
N ALA A 158 2.20 -15.41 12.88
CA ALA A 158 2.68 -14.72 14.08
C ALA A 158 3.42 -15.64 15.08
N ARG A 159 3.42 -16.96 14.86
CA ARG A 159 4.05 -17.95 15.76
C ARG A 159 5.46 -18.38 15.30
N GLY A 160 5.90 -17.94 14.13
CA GLY A 160 7.21 -18.22 13.55
C GLY A 160 8.30 -17.21 13.93
#